data_AF-A0A286C6E4-F1
#
_entry.id   AF-A0A286C6E4-F1
#
_cell.length_a   1.000
_cell.length_b   1.000
_cell.length_c   1.000
_cell.angle_alpha   90.00
_cell.angle_beta   90.00
_cell.angle_gamma   90.00
#
_symmetry.space_group_name_H-M   'P 1'
#
loop_
_entity.id
_entity.type
_entity.pdbx_description
1 polymer ?
#
loop_
_entity_poly.entity_id
_entity_poly.type
_entity_poly.pdbx_seq_one_letter_code
_entity_poly.pdbx_strand_id
1 'polypeptide(L)'
;MNTKNIVATLSLLGLFVALSPSAAVAEDFGIHALAHSAATPGDHEAMAKYYEDLATQTQEKIREQRQLLEHYEDKSYLYGRQAQDLQAHTDALIHKYEKEATANIKEAALHRQLASKLEENSYSAARLSAVGPSHKNTVSEE
;
A
#
# COMPACT_ATOMS: atom_id res chain seq x y z
N MET A 1 27.35 -44.00 -28.03
CA MET A 1 28.32 -43.84 -26.93
C MET A 1 28.87 -42.43 -26.95
N ASN A 2 28.49 -41.61 -25.97
CA ASN A 2 29.41 -40.78 -25.17
C ASN A 2 28.58 -39.88 -24.24
N THR A 3 28.32 -40.44 -23.06
CA THR A 3 27.78 -39.75 -21.89
C THR A 3 28.85 -38.88 -21.27
N LYS A 4 28.47 -37.67 -20.83
CA LYS A 4 29.18 -36.95 -19.77
C LYS A 4 28.13 -36.38 -18.83
N ASN A 5 27.77 -37.18 -17.84
CA ASN A 5 26.97 -36.76 -16.71
C ASN A 5 27.84 -35.87 -15.83
N ILE A 6 27.47 -34.62 -15.66
CA ILE A 6 28.06 -33.75 -14.63
C ILE A 6 26.98 -33.56 -13.57
N VAL A 7 27.02 -34.45 -12.59
CA VAL A 7 26.27 -34.32 -11.33
C VAL A 7 27.07 -33.37 -10.45
N ALA A 8 26.61 -32.14 -10.33
CA ALA A 8 27.14 -31.19 -9.35
C ALA A 8 26.23 -31.20 -8.11
N THR A 9 26.56 -32.08 -7.16
CA THR A 9 26.00 -32.01 -5.80
C THR A 9 26.69 -30.86 -5.06
N LEU A 10 26.02 -29.72 -4.96
CA LEU A 10 26.41 -28.69 -4.00
C LEU A 10 25.53 -28.81 -2.76
N SER A 11 26.02 -29.60 -1.81
CA SER A 11 25.49 -29.66 -0.45
C SER A 11 25.83 -28.34 0.23
N LEU A 12 24.85 -27.45 0.37
CA LEU A 12 24.91 -26.37 1.34
C LEU A 12 24.07 -26.78 2.56
N LEU A 13 24.72 -27.42 3.53
CA LEU A 13 24.25 -27.42 4.91
C LEU A 13 24.39 -25.99 5.46
N GLY A 14 23.34 -25.18 5.29
CA GLY A 14 23.19 -23.94 6.02
C GLY A 14 22.78 -24.26 7.45
N LEU A 15 23.71 -24.11 8.40
CA LEU A 15 23.46 -24.18 9.83
C LEU A 15 22.47 -23.07 10.21
N PHE A 16 21.17 -23.40 10.34
CA PHE A 16 20.19 -22.49 10.92
C PHE A 16 20.49 -22.35 12.41
N VAL A 17 21.20 -21.28 12.77
CA VAL A 17 21.22 -20.78 14.15
C VAL A 17 19.82 -20.23 14.42
N ALA A 18 19.00 -21.00 15.13
CA ALA A 18 17.78 -20.52 15.73
C ALA A 18 18.14 -19.57 16.87
N LEU A 19 18.28 -18.28 16.55
CA LEU A 19 18.18 -17.20 17.53
C LEU A 19 16.70 -16.92 17.75
N SER A 20 16.12 -17.60 18.73
CA SER A 20 14.87 -17.14 19.34
C SER A 20 15.14 -15.85 20.11
N PRO A 21 14.28 -14.84 19.95
CA PRO A 21 13.69 -14.23 21.15
C PRO A 21 12.22 -14.62 21.28
N SER A 22 11.94 -15.22 22.43
CA SER A 22 10.63 -15.26 23.07
C SER A 22 9.91 -13.91 22.95
N ALA A 23 8.60 -13.98 22.68
CA ALA A 23 7.58 -13.01 23.05
C ALA A 23 7.97 -11.51 22.96
N ALA A 24 7.77 -10.93 21.78
CA ALA A 24 7.43 -9.51 21.66
C ALA A 24 6.23 -9.41 20.70
N VAL A 25 5.09 -9.88 21.19
CA VAL A 25 3.78 -9.38 20.74
C VAL A 25 3.54 -8.13 21.57
N ALA A 26 3.23 -7.02 20.91
CA ALA A 26 3.17 -5.63 21.38
C ALA A 26 4.45 -4.84 21.08
N GLU A 27 4.28 -3.62 20.56
CA GLU A 27 5.27 -2.62 20.12
C GLU A 27 5.60 -2.49 18.61
N ASP A 28 4.86 -3.13 17.68
CA ASP A 28 5.01 -2.80 16.23
C ASP A 28 4.25 -1.52 15.83
N PHE A 29 3.19 -1.18 16.56
CA PHE A 29 2.43 0.06 16.32
C PHE A 29 3.24 1.33 16.60
N GLY A 30 4.21 1.27 17.53
CA GLY A 30 4.99 2.43 17.96
C GLY A 30 6.10 2.81 16.99
N ILE A 31 6.84 1.84 16.45
CA ILE A 31 7.98 2.13 15.57
C ILE A 31 7.52 2.56 14.18
N HIS A 32 6.45 1.96 13.65
CA HIS A 32 5.86 2.41 12.39
C HIS A 32 5.24 3.81 12.51
N ALA A 33 4.61 4.12 13.65
CA ALA A 33 4.08 5.45 13.96
C ALA A 33 5.18 6.50 14.16
N LEU A 34 6.34 6.13 14.72
CA LEU A 34 7.50 7.03 14.88
C LEU A 34 8.26 7.28 13.55
N ALA A 35 8.26 6.32 12.63
CA ALA A 35 8.75 6.56 11.27
C ALA A 35 7.78 7.45 10.47
N HIS A 36 6.46 7.29 10.68
CA HIS A 36 5.43 8.16 10.10
C HIS A 36 5.35 9.54 10.75
N SER A 37 5.80 9.71 11.99
CA SER A 37 5.78 11.02 12.66
C SER A 37 6.78 12.02 12.08
N ALA A 38 7.74 11.57 11.26
CA ALA A 38 8.59 12.44 10.45
C ALA A 38 7.89 12.94 9.18
N ALA A 39 6.89 12.21 8.67
CA ALA A 39 6.12 12.62 7.51
C ALA A 39 5.15 13.75 7.88
N THR A 40 5.08 14.76 7.03
CA THR A 40 4.17 15.90 7.20
C THR A 40 2.76 15.54 6.70
N PRO A 41 1.71 16.28 7.10
CA PRO A 41 0.40 16.15 6.48
C PRO A 41 0.45 16.18 4.94
N GLY A 42 1.24 17.10 4.38
CA GLY A 42 1.42 17.25 2.93
C GLY A 42 2.03 16.02 2.25
N ASP A 43 2.93 15.30 2.93
CA ASP A 43 3.51 14.05 2.41
C ASP A 43 2.44 12.96 2.28
N HIS A 44 1.55 12.87 3.27
CA HIS A 44 0.41 11.95 3.21
C HIS A 44 -0.63 12.39 2.18
N GLU A 45 -0.89 13.69 1.99
CA GLU A 45 -1.74 14.16 0.90
C GLU A 45 -1.18 13.81 -0.48
N ALA A 46 0.13 13.95 -0.67
CA ALA A 46 0.79 13.59 -1.91
C ALA A 46 0.67 12.08 -2.19
N MET A 47 0.85 11.24 -1.16
CA MET A 47 0.69 9.80 -1.28
C MET A 47 -0.77 9.39 -1.56
N ALA A 48 -1.74 10.08 -0.94
CA ALA A 48 -3.15 9.86 -1.23
C ALA A 48 -3.47 10.11 -2.71
N LYS A 49 -3.00 11.25 -3.26
CA LYS A 49 -3.15 11.56 -4.69
C LYS A 49 -2.48 10.53 -5.59
N TYR A 50 -1.28 10.07 -5.23
CA TYR A 50 -0.58 9.03 -5.97
C TYR A 50 -1.42 7.74 -6.09
N TYR A 51 -2.00 7.27 -4.98
CA TYR A 51 -2.85 6.08 -5.02
C TYR A 51 -4.21 6.32 -5.68
N GLU A 52 -4.78 7.54 -5.61
CA GLU A 52 -5.96 7.95 -6.39
C GLU A 52 -5.68 7.87 -7.91
N ASP A 53 -4.52 8.35 -8.34
CA ASP A 53 -4.08 8.28 -9.74
C ASP A 53 -3.83 6.84 -10.18
N LEU A 54 -3.22 6.00 -9.32
CA LEU A 54 -3.09 4.57 -9.59
C LEU A 54 -4.44 3.87 -9.70
N ALA A 55 -5.39 4.17 -8.82
CA ALA A 55 -6.74 3.62 -8.88
C ALA A 55 -7.42 3.98 -10.21
N THR A 56 -7.28 5.23 -10.64
CA THR A 56 -7.79 5.72 -11.93
C THR A 56 -7.17 4.95 -13.10
N GLN A 57 -5.84 4.84 -13.14
CA GLN A 57 -5.13 4.08 -14.18
C GLN A 57 -5.53 2.59 -14.18
N THR A 58 -5.74 1.99 -13.03
CA THR A 58 -6.18 0.58 -12.95
C THR A 58 -7.63 0.43 -13.41
N GLN A 59 -8.50 1.42 -13.18
CA GLN A 59 -9.87 1.43 -13.75
C GLN A 59 -9.86 1.54 -15.27
N GLU A 60 -8.94 2.32 -15.86
CA GLU A 60 -8.75 2.35 -17.31
C GLU A 60 -8.41 0.95 -17.85
N LYS A 61 -7.46 0.25 -17.22
CA LYS A 61 -7.08 -1.12 -17.59
C LYS A 61 -8.26 -2.09 -17.47
N ILE A 62 -9.08 -1.98 -16.43
CA ILE A 62 -10.29 -2.82 -16.28
C ILE A 62 -11.20 -2.64 -17.50
N ARG A 63 -11.43 -1.40 -17.95
CA ARG A 63 -12.27 -1.13 -19.12
C ARG A 63 -11.68 -1.72 -20.40
N GLU A 64 -10.38 -1.55 -20.62
CA GLU A 64 -9.69 -2.13 -21.78
C GLU A 64 -9.82 -3.65 -21.80
N GLN A 65 -9.62 -4.31 -20.66
CA GLN A 65 -9.78 -5.76 -20.55
C GLN A 65 -11.24 -6.19 -20.76
N ARG A 66 -12.23 -5.42 -20.28
CA ARG A 66 -13.66 -5.70 -20.54
C ARG A 66 -14.01 -5.64 -22.02
N GLN A 67 -13.52 -4.62 -22.73
CA GLN A 67 -13.69 -4.50 -24.19
C GLN A 67 -13.02 -5.66 -24.94
N LEU A 68 -11.85 -6.09 -24.47
CA LEU A 68 -11.15 -7.23 -25.05
C LEU A 68 -11.89 -8.56 -24.79
N LEU A 69 -12.44 -8.74 -23.59
CA LEU A 69 -13.23 -9.90 -23.23
C LEU A 69 -14.48 -9.99 -24.11
N GLU A 70 -15.23 -8.90 -24.23
CA GLU A 70 -16.40 -8.78 -25.12
C GLU A 70 -16.01 -9.18 -26.56
N HIS A 71 -14.87 -8.70 -27.05
CA HIS A 71 -14.37 -9.08 -28.37
C HIS A 71 -14.06 -10.57 -28.51
N TYR A 72 -13.45 -11.19 -27.49
CA TYR A 72 -13.15 -12.62 -27.50
C TYR A 72 -14.41 -13.49 -27.36
N GLU A 73 -15.44 -13.00 -26.68
CA GLU A 73 -16.75 -13.63 -26.57
C GLU A 73 -17.50 -13.55 -27.90
N ASP A 74 -17.67 -12.35 -28.45
CA ASP A 74 -18.40 -12.07 -29.68
C ASP A 74 -17.76 -12.69 -30.92
N LYS A 75 -16.43 -12.69 -30.96
CA LYS A 75 -15.64 -13.15 -32.12
C LYS A 75 -14.80 -14.38 -31.83
N SER A 76 -15.25 -15.23 -30.90
CA SER A 76 -14.59 -16.49 -30.54
C SER A 76 -14.22 -17.36 -31.76
N TYR A 77 -15.02 -17.32 -32.83
CA TYR A 77 -14.75 -18.03 -34.10
C TYR A 77 -13.43 -17.63 -34.78
N LEU A 78 -12.90 -16.44 -34.53
CA LEU A 78 -11.60 -16.00 -35.06
C LEU A 78 -10.41 -16.70 -34.39
N TYR A 79 -10.60 -17.20 -33.17
CA TYR A 79 -9.54 -17.75 -32.32
C TYR A 79 -9.63 -19.28 -32.15
N GLY A 80 -10.73 -19.89 -32.60
CA GLY A 80 -10.93 -21.34 -32.55
C GLY A 80 -10.80 -21.90 -31.14
N ARG A 81 -9.95 -22.92 -30.94
CA ARG A 81 -9.76 -23.54 -29.62
C ARG A 81 -9.14 -22.62 -28.57
N GLN A 82 -8.42 -21.57 -28.99
CA GLN A 82 -7.78 -20.64 -28.06
C GLN A 82 -8.75 -19.61 -27.47
N ALA A 83 -9.97 -19.49 -28.03
CA ALA A 83 -10.94 -18.50 -27.57
C ALA A 83 -11.26 -18.63 -26.07
N GLN A 84 -11.43 -19.87 -25.58
CA GLN A 84 -11.74 -20.13 -24.18
C GLN A 84 -10.59 -19.72 -23.25
N ASP A 85 -9.34 -20.04 -23.62
CA ASP A 85 -8.17 -19.67 -22.82
C ASP A 85 -8.00 -18.14 -22.78
N LEU A 86 -8.24 -17.45 -23.91
CA LEU A 86 -8.20 -15.99 -23.99
C LEU A 86 -9.27 -15.35 -23.11
N GLN A 87 -10.52 -15.83 -23.17
CA GLN A 87 -11.62 -15.36 -22.32
C GLN A 87 -11.29 -15.54 -20.84
N ALA A 88 -10.88 -16.75 -20.44
CA ALA A 88 -10.55 -17.05 -19.05
C ALA A 88 -9.37 -16.21 -18.53
N HIS A 89 -8.35 -15.99 -19.37
CA HIS A 89 -7.21 -15.16 -19.01
C HIS A 89 -7.61 -13.69 -18.83
N THR A 90 -8.40 -13.14 -19.76
CA THR A 90 -8.85 -11.74 -19.69
C THR A 90 -9.80 -11.51 -18.51
N ASP A 91 -10.70 -12.45 -18.22
CA ASP A 91 -11.56 -12.41 -17.03
C ASP A 91 -10.72 -12.41 -15.73
N ALA A 92 -9.70 -13.27 -15.65
CA ALA A 92 -8.78 -13.27 -14.51
C ALA A 92 -8.01 -11.94 -14.35
N LEU A 93 -7.63 -11.30 -15.47
CA LEU A 93 -7.00 -9.97 -15.45
C LEU A 93 -7.97 -8.89 -14.94
N ILE A 94 -9.23 -8.91 -15.35
CA ILE A 94 -10.26 -7.99 -14.85
C ILE A 94 -10.35 -8.11 -13.33
N HIS A 95 -10.53 -9.33 -12.81
CA HIS A 95 -10.60 -9.56 -11.36
C HIS A 95 -9.34 -9.16 -10.60
N LYS A 96 -8.16 -9.36 -11.20
CA LYS A 96 -6.90 -8.90 -10.62
C LYS A 96 -6.89 -7.37 -10.49
N TYR A 97 -7.25 -6.66 -11.56
CA TYR A 97 -7.25 -5.20 -11.56
C TYR A 97 -8.34 -4.60 -10.68
N GLU A 98 -9.51 -5.25 -10.55
CA GLU A 98 -10.53 -4.83 -9.58
C GLU A 98 -10.01 -4.86 -8.14
N LYS A 99 -9.30 -5.93 -7.77
CA LYS A 99 -8.66 -6.04 -6.45
C LYS A 99 -7.59 -4.96 -6.26
N GLU A 100 -6.77 -4.71 -7.29
CA GLU A 100 -5.73 -3.69 -7.27
C GLU A 100 -6.31 -2.27 -7.15
N ALA A 101 -7.35 -1.93 -7.93
CA ALA A 101 -8.05 -0.65 -7.82
C ALA A 101 -8.65 -0.46 -6.42
N THR A 102 -9.25 -1.51 -5.85
CA THR A 102 -9.78 -1.48 -4.49
C THR A 102 -8.67 -1.25 -3.45
N ALA A 103 -7.51 -1.89 -3.63
CA ALA A 103 -6.36 -1.70 -2.74
C ALA A 103 -5.83 -0.26 -2.82
N ASN A 104 -5.67 0.28 -4.03
CA ASN A 104 -5.23 1.66 -4.24
C ASN A 104 -6.20 2.68 -3.60
N ILE A 105 -7.52 2.49 -3.74
CA ILE A 105 -8.52 3.35 -3.09
C ILE A 105 -8.40 3.29 -1.57
N LYS A 106 -8.18 2.10 -1.00
CA LYS A 106 -7.99 1.94 0.45
C LYS A 106 -6.73 2.65 0.93
N GLU A 107 -5.63 2.51 0.21
CA GLU A 107 -4.37 3.15 0.57
C GLU A 107 -4.46 4.67 0.49
N ALA A 108 -5.13 5.20 -0.55
CA ALA A 108 -5.43 6.62 -0.63
C ALA A 108 -6.24 7.11 0.58
N ALA A 109 -7.30 6.38 0.96
CA ALA A 109 -8.12 6.74 2.12
C ALA A 109 -7.33 6.70 3.44
N LEU A 110 -6.43 5.73 3.61
CA LEU A 110 -5.55 5.67 4.78
C LEU A 110 -4.65 6.90 4.87
N HIS A 111 -4.03 7.30 3.75
CA HIS A 111 -3.19 8.48 3.71
C HIS A 111 -3.98 9.78 3.95
N ARG A 112 -5.20 9.92 3.43
CA ARG A 112 -6.08 11.06 3.78
C ARG A 112 -6.35 11.11 5.28
N GLN A 113 -6.67 9.98 5.90
CA GLN A 113 -6.92 9.92 7.33
C GLN A 113 -5.68 10.29 8.16
N LEU A 114 -4.49 9.88 7.72
CA LEU A 114 -3.23 10.23 8.40
C LEU A 114 -2.93 11.72 8.28
N ALA A 115 -3.11 12.31 7.09
CA ALA A 115 -2.95 13.75 6.90
C ALA A 115 -3.86 14.55 7.85
N SER A 116 -5.16 14.25 7.88
CA SER A 116 -6.11 14.96 8.75
C SER A 116 -5.77 14.82 10.23
N LYS A 117 -5.36 13.62 10.69
CA LYS A 117 -4.94 13.43 12.09
C LYS A 117 -3.72 14.26 12.46
N LEU A 118 -2.73 14.35 11.57
CA LEU A 118 -1.53 15.17 11.83
C LEU A 118 -1.86 16.67 11.86
N GLU A 119 -2.76 17.15 11.01
CA GLU A 119 -3.24 18.54 11.02
C GLU A 119 -3.98 18.88 12.32
N GLU A 120 -4.91 18.02 12.74
CA GLU A 120 -5.66 18.18 13.99
C GLU A 120 -4.72 18.22 15.21
N ASN A 121 -3.73 17.33 15.25
CA ASN A 121 -2.72 17.30 16.31
C ASN A 121 -1.85 18.55 16.31
N SER A 122 -1.41 19.02 15.13
CA SER A 122 -0.59 20.23 14.98
C SER A 122 -1.35 21.48 15.44
N TYR A 123 -2.63 21.60 15.06
CA TYR A 123 -3.51 22.68 15.50
C TYR A 123 -3.74 22.65 17.01
N SER A 124 -3.98 21.47 17.57
CA SER A 124 -4.18 21.27 19.01
C SER A 124 -2.93 21.66 19.82
N ALA A 125 -1.75 21.27 19.35
CA ALA A 125 -0.47 21.66 19.97
C ALA A 125 -0.25 23.18 19.91
N ALA A 126 -0.46 23.81 18.74
CA ALA A 126 -0.33 25.25 18.59
C ALA A 126 -1.29 26.03 19.52
N ARG A 127 -2.53 25.55 19.67
CA ARG A 127 -3.53 26.14 20.55
C ARG A 127 -3.13 26.05 22.03
N LEU A 128 -2.58 24.91 22.46
CA LEU A 128 -2.11 24.72 23.83
C LEU A 128 -0.91 25.64 24.15
N SER A 129 0.01 25.83 23.21
CA SER A 129 1.14 26.75 23.36
C SER A 129 0.71 28.22 23.44
N ALA A 130 -0.37 28.61 22.74
CA ALA A 130 -0.92 29.97 22.81
C ALA A 130 -1.64 30.30 24.13
N VAL A 131 -1.92 29.29 24.98
CA VAL A 131 -2.62 29.42 26.28
C VAL A 131 -1.64 29.37 27.48
N GLY A 132 -0.32 29.42 27.25
CA GLY A 132 0.72 29.56 28.30
C GLY A 132 0.77 30.94 28.98
N PRO A 133 1.35 31.06 30.19
CA PRO A 133 0.72 31.69 31.35
C PRO A 133 0.61 33.22 31.27
N SER A 134 -0.60 33.73 31.54
CA SER A 134 -0.81 35.12 31.94
C SER A 134 -0.15 35.34 33.30
N HIS A 135 1.11 35.79 33.29
CA HIS A 135 1.83 36.23 34.48
C HIS A 135 1.16 37.50 35.01
N LYS A 136 0.17 37.34 35.89
CA LYS A 136 -0.35 38.44 36.69
C LYS A 136 0.68 38.74 37.79
N ASN A 137 1.70 39.52 37.44
CA ASN A 137 2.49 40.23 38.45
C ASN A 137 1.60 41.33 39.04
N THR A 138 0.89 41.02 40.13
CA THR A 138 0.44 42.07 41.06
C THR A 138 1.58 42.30 42.05
N VAL A 139 2.41 43.28 41.73
CA VAL A 139 3.24 43.99 42.70
C VAL A 139 2.30 44.87 43.51
N SER A 140 2.21 44.61 44.81
CA SER A 140 1.83 45.56 45.86
C SER A 140 2.47 44.94 47.11
N GLU A 141 3.65 45.38 47.56
CA GLU A 141 3.84 46.61 48.36
C GLU A 141 2.61 46.91 49.22
N GLU A 142 2.53 46.29 50.39
CA GLU A 142 2.76 46.94 51.70
C GLU A 142 3.00 45.89 52.80
#